data_AF-A0A928HQF0-F1
#
_entry.id   AF-A0A928HQF0-F1
#
_cell.length_a   1.000
_cell.length_b   1.000
_cell.length_c   1.000
_cell.angle_alpha   90.00
_cell.angle_beta   90.00
_cell.angle_gamma   90.00
#
_symmetry.space_group_name_H-M   'P 1'
#
loop_
_entity.id
_entity.type
_entity.pdbx_description
1 polymer ?
#
loop_
_entity_poly.entity_id
_entity_poly.type
_entity_poly.pdbx_seq_one_letter_code
_entity_poly.pdbx_strand_id
1 'polypeptide(L)'
;MADYKFIHSQDRCVQCGLCIDFCPCYVLDWVDGYPAAVNPDACVGCTTCSGNCPQRAITIEAIGDASFNPFVDEERSEGIPKEKSDEYAKLERVIMEKLDLRWRPVAVSLIEKDELLPDVPMPPENLRFCQAMMAARRGASILMPPFRHSCPDGTSIFGMTDVPKKLATGEIYVLFHKVVSAEAAAQMVAERPTLPANSRRATYVAPLSKTVRDPEVVVITGTPEQMMWLCMSMSYYTGHRFDFHASGFNSMCVEAVLYPIMTDQPNITFGCYGCRAASDIGEDMMFMGIPTELLPTVASGLTELAKKAIPDSRNKIYVPPIM
;
A
#
# COMPACT_ATOMS: atom_id res chain seq x y z
N MET A 1 12.42 6.05 -25.81
CA MET A 1 13.12 5.97 -24.51
C MET A 1 12.57 7.09 -23.65
N ALA A 2 12.42 6.87 -22.35
CA ALA A 2 11.92 7.89 -21.43
C ALA A 2 13.13 8.70 -20.94
N ASP A 3 13.19 9.99 -21.30
CA ASP A 3 14.30 10.86 -20.94
C ASP A 3 14.06 11.46 -19.54
N TYR A 4 15.01 11.23 -18.61
CA TYR A 4 14.96 11.78 -17.25
C TYR A 4 16.17 12.67 -17.00
N LYS A 5 15.93 13.81 -16.35
CA LYS A 5 16.95 14.77 -15.94
C LYS A 5 17.28 14.63 -14.46
N PHE A 6 18.54 14.38 -14.16
CA PHE A 6 19.08 14.46 -12.81
C PHE A 6 19.41 15.92 -12.47
N ILE A 7 18.77 16.45 -11.43
CA ILE A 7 18.99 17.81 -10.91
C ILE A 7 19.60 17.69 -9.52
N HIS A 8 20.71 18.39 -9.30
CA HIS A 8 21.49 18.30 -8.07
C HIS A 8 21.85 19.69 -7.52
N SER A 9 21.51 19.93 -6.26
CA SER A 9 21.83 21.13 -5.49
C SER A 9 23.08 20.90 -4.65
N GLN A 10 24.25 21.31 -5.15
CA GLN A 10 25.53 21.11 -4.46
C GLN A 10 25.60 21.79 -3.10
N ASP A 11 24.94 22.94 -2.93
CA ASP A 11 24.85 23.72 -1.69
C ASP A 11 24.15 22.96 -0.55
N ARG A 12 23.23 22.05 -0.89
CA ARG A 12 22.52 21.20 0.07
C ARG A 12 23.16 19.84 0.25
N CYS A 13 24.05 19.44 -0.67
CA CYS A 13 24.61 18.10 -0.68
C CYS A 13 25.71 17.96 0.38
N VAL A 14 25.49 17.04 1.33
CA VAL A 14 26.48 16.68 2.36
C VAL A 14 27.37 15.51 1.95
N GLN A 15 27.38 15.16 0.64
CA GLN A 15 28.26 14.14 0.05
C GLN A 15 28.20 12.78 0.77
N CYS A 16 27.02 12.37 1.24
CA CYS A 16 26.86 11.11 1.98
C CYS A 16 26.82 9.84 1.10
N GLY A 17 26.76 9.98 -0.24
CA GLY A 17 26.82 8.85 -1.18
C GLY A 17 25.54 8.01 -1.33
N LEU A 18 24.52 8.18 -0.47
CA LEU A 18 23.31 7.35 -0.47
C LEU A 18 22.58 7.30 -1.83
N CYS A 19 22.61 8.39 -2.60
CA CYS A 19 21.96 8.41 -3.91
C CYS A 19 22.65 7.49 -4.94
N ILE A 20 23.98 7.35 -4.86
CA ILE A 20 24.77 6.45 -5.70
C ILE A 20 24.51 5.01 -5.25
N ASP A 21 24.64 4.74 -3.94
CA ASP A 21 24.43 3.41 -3.35
C ASP A 21 23.05 2.82 -3.62
N PHE A 22 22.02 3.67 -3.66
CA PHE A 22 20.63 3.23 -3.84
C PHE A 22 20.11 3.39 -5.27
N CYS A 23 20.93 3.79 -6.23
CA CYS A 23 20.50 3.81 -7.63
C CYS A 23 20.45 2.38 -8.19
N PRO A 24 19.26 1.80 -8.47
CA PRO A 24 19.17 0.42 -8.95
C PRO A 24 19.68 0.25 -10.39
N CYS A 25 19.79 1.35 -11.14
CA CYS A 25 20.19 1.37 -12.54
C CYS A 25 21.63 1.84 -12.74
N TYR A 26 22.38 2.06 -11.65
CA TYR A 26 23.77 2.52 -11.68
C TYR A 26 23.97 3.78 -12.55
N VAL A 27 23.02 4.71 -12.48
CA VAL A 27 23.00 5.97 -13.24
C VAL A 27 23.99 6.99 -12.68
N LEU A 28 24.21 6.95 -11.37
CA LEU A 28 24.93 7.98 -10.62
C LEU A 28 26.32 7.48 -10.21
N ASP A 29 27.32 8.36 -10.28
CA ASP A 29 28.67 8.15 -9.75
C ASP A 29 29.26 9.49 -9.26
N TRP A 30 30.45 9.44 -8.66
CA TRP A 30 31.19 10.60 -8.18
C TRP A 30 31.87 11.35 -9.32
N VAL A 31 31.55 12.63 -9.47
CA VAL A 31 32.22 13.57 -10.37
C VAL A 31 32.50 14.86 -9.60
N ASP A 32 33.77 15.27 -9.55
CA ASP A 32 34.23 16.46 -8.83
C ASP A 32 33.77 16.52 -7.35
N GLY A 33 33.76 15.36 -6.69
CA GLY A 33 33.35 15.22 -5.29
C GLY A 33 31.84 15.25 -5.07
N TYR A 34 31.03 15.32 -6.12
CA TYR A 34 29.58 15.35 -6.03
C TYR A 34 28.93 14.22 -6.84
N PRO A 35 27.73 13.75 -6.46
CA PRO A 35 26.98 12.81 -7.29
C PRO A 35 26.57 13.45 -8.62
N ALA A 36 26.81 12.75 -9.72
CA ALA A 36 26.41 13.14 -11.07
C ALA A 36 25.86 11.94 -11.85
N ALA A 37 24.98 12.20 -12.83
CA ALA A 37 24.45 11.18 -13.73
C ALA A 37 25.45 10.87 -14.84
N VAL A 38 26.23 9.81 -14.68
CA VAL A 38 27.22 9.33 -15.65
C VAL A 38 26.64 8.37 -16.69
N ASN A 39 25.48 7.77 -16.39
CA ASN A 39 24.73 6.92 -17.32
C ASN A 39 23.23 7.34 -17.36
N PRO A 40 22.91 8.54 -17.87
CA PRO A 40 21.57 9.10 -17.82
C PRO A 40 20.53 8.25 -18.57
N ASP A 41 20.92 7.58 -19.65
CA ASP A 41 20.03 6.77 -20.48
C ASP A 41 19.50 5.52 -19.76
N ALA A 42 20.19 5.05 -18.72
CA ALA A 42 19.72 3.96 -17.86
C ALA A 42 18.71 4.42 -16.80
N CYS A 43 18.44 5.72 -16.69
CA CYS A 43 17.50 6.22 -15.69
C CYS A 43 16.08 5.80 -16.04
N VAL A 44 15.39 5.17 -15.09
CA VAL A 44 13.99 4.75 -15.23
C VAL A 44 13.03 5.66 -14.47
N GLY A 45 13.51 6.82 -14.01
CA GLY A 45 12.69 7.78 -13.27
C GLY A 45 12.23 7.31 -11.89
N CYS A 46 12.87 6.29 -11.29
CA CYS A 46 12.39 5.69 -10.04
C CYS A 46 12.48 6.60 -8.81
N THR A 47 13.15 7.75 -8.90
CA THR A 47 13.34 8.73 -7.81
C THR A 47 13.97 8.19 -6.52
N THR A 48 14.46 6.95 -6.47
CA THR A 48 15.06 6.34 -5.27
C THR A 48 16.20 7.19 -4.70
N CYS A 49 17.01 7.79 -5.57
CA CYS A 49 18.07 8.71 -5.19
C CYS A 49 17.55 10.00 -4.52
N SER A 50 16.46 10.58 -5.05
CA SER A 50 15.79 11.76 -4.48
C SER A 50 15.17 11.43 -3.12
N GLY A 51 14.41 10.33 -3.04
CA GLY A 51 13.69 9.93 -1.82
C GLY A 51 14.59 9.54 -0.64
N ASN A 52 15.79 9.02 -0.92
CA ASN A 52 16.77 8.68 0.13
C ASN A 52 17.74 9.81 0.46
N CYS A 53 17.68 10.96 -0.24
CA CYS A 53 18.56 12.08 0.07
C CYS A 53 18.08 12.79 1.36
N PRO A 54 18.85 12.72 2.47
CA PRO A 54 18.42 13.32 3.74
C PRO A 54 18.32 14.85 3.67
N GLN A 55 19.06 15.46 2.74
CA GLN A 55 19.08 16.91 2.50
C GLN A 55 18.16 17.36 1.36
N ARG A 56 17.45 16.40 0.72
CA ARG A 56 16.62 16.65 -0.48
C ARG A 56 17.36 17.40 -1.59
N ALA A 57 18.68 17.18 -1.70
CA ALA A 57 19.56 17.85 -2.66
C ALA A 57 19.42 17.35 -4.11
N ILE A 58 18.59 16.33 -4.34
CA ILE A 58 18.44 15.66 -5.64
C ILE A 58 16.98 15.73 -6.07
N THR A 59 16.74 15.94 -7.36
CA THR A 59 15.42 15.81 -8.00
C THR A 59 15.60 15.10 -9.34
N ILE A 60 14.65 14.23 -9.69
CA ILE A 60 14.58 13.60 -11.02
C ILE A 60 13.36 14.19 -11.71
N GLU A 61 13.56 14.83 -12.85
CA GLU A 61 12.48 15.38 -13.68
C GLU A 61 12.31 14.54 -14.95
N ALA A 62 11.07 14.20 -15.30
CA ALA A 62 10.77 13.61 -16.60
C ALA A 62 10.83 14.71 -17.68
N ILE A 63 11.45 14.42 -18.82
CA ILE A 63 11.45 15.30 -20.00
C ILE A 63 10.33 14.86 -20.92
N GLY A 64 9.37 15.75 -21.20
CA GLY A 64 8.21 15.44 -22.04
C GLY A 64 7.25 14.44 -21.39
N ASP A 65 6.82 13.43 -22.14
CA ASP A 65 5.92 12.34 -21.71
C ASP A 65 6.67 11.07 -21.28
N ALA A 66 7.97 11.20 -20.99
CA ALA A 66 8.86 10.13 -20.57
C ALA A 66 8.27 9.25 -19.46
N SER A 67 7.74 8.08 -19.85
CA SER A 67 7.31 7.03 -18.94
C SER A 67 8.12 5.76 -19.22
N PHE A 68 9.02 5.39 -18.30
CA PHE A 68 9.61 4.06 -18.33
C PHE A 68 8.50 3.04 -18.08
N ASN A 69 8.15 2.29 -19.11
CA ASN A 69 7.24 1.15 -19.07
C ASN A 69 7.87 0.00 -19.88
N PRO A 70 8.60 -0.92 -19.21
CA PRO A 70 9.24 -2.06 -19.88
C PRO A 70 8.21 -3.07 -20.42
N PHE A 71 6.92 -2.88 -20.11
CA PHE A 71 5.83 -3.79 -20.45
C PHE A 71 4.93 -3.22 -21.56
N VAL A 72 5.37 -2.20 -22.29
CA VAL A 72 4.53 -1.51 -23.29
C VAL A 72 4.06 -2.47 -24.40
N ASP A 73 4.92 -3.40 -24.79
CA ASP A 73 4.65 -4.38 -25.84
C ASP A 73 4.15 -5.74 -25.31
N GLU A 74 3.95 -5.86 -23.99
CA GLU A 74 3.41 -7.09 -23.39
C GLU A 74 1.88 -7.18 -23.55
N GLU A 75 1.38 -8.38 -23.80
CA GLU A 75 -0.04 -8.69 -23.77
C GLU A 75 -0.65 -8.39 -22.38
N ARG A 76 -1.91 -7.94 -22.38
CA ARG A 76 -2.65 -7.60 -21.16
C ARG A 76 -3.68 -8.67 -20.84
N SER A 77 -3.92 -8.89 -19.55
CA SER A 77 -5.01 -9.77 -19.11
C SER A 77 -6.36 -9.21 -19.54
N GLU A 78 -7.27 -10.11 -19.92
CA GLU A 78 -8.68 -9.75 -20.05
C GLU A 78 -9.25 -9.26 -18.71
N GLY A 79 -10.19 -8.32 -18.77
CA GLY A 79 -10.89 -7.85 -17.58
C GLY A 79 -11.92 -8.87 -17.07
N ILE A 80 -12.38 -8.69 -15.83
CA ILE A 80 -13.46 -9.50 -15.27
C ILE A 80 -14.78 -9.33 -16.03
N PRO A 81 -15.64 -10.37 -16.04
CA PRO A 81 -16.98 -10.27 -16.61
C PRO A 81 -17.79 -9.12 -16.00
N LYS A 82 -18.66 -8.53 -16.82
CA LYS A 82 -19.50 -7.39 -16.42
C LYS A 82 -20.35 -7.67 -15.18
N GLU A 83 -20.90 -8.88 -15.08
CA GLU A 83 -21.69 -9.33 -13.92
C GLU A 83 -20.91 -9.25 -12.61
N LYS A 84 -19.63 -9.67 -12.62
CA LYS A 84 -18.76 -9.63 -11.44
C LYS A 84 -18.35 -8.20 -11.08
N SER A 85 -18.07 -7.37 -12.08
CA SER A 85 -17.85 -5.94 -11.88
C SER A 85 -19.07 -5.25 -11.26
N ASP A 86 -20.28 -5.59 -11.69
CA ASP A 86 -21.53 -5.06 -11.13
C ASP A 86 -21.79 -5.57 -9.71
N GLU A 87 -21.40 -6.81 -9.39
CA GLU A 87 -21.42 -7.35 -8.03
C GLU A 87 -20.49 -6.57 -7.10
N TYR A 88 -19.24 -6.35 -7.49
CA TYR A 88 -18.30 -5.55 -6.71
C TYR A 88 -18.76 -4.10 -6.52
N ALA A 89 -19.33 -3.49 -7.56
CA ALA A 89 -19.92 -2.16 -7.45
C ALA A 89 -21.10 -2.13 -6.47
N LYS A 90 -21.95 -3.17 -6.46
CA LYS A 90 -23.05 -3.31 -5.50
C LYS A 90 -22.53 -3.47 -4.07
N LEU A 91 -21.53 -4.32 -3.85
CA LEU A 91 -20.90 -4.52 -2.54
C LEU A 91 -20.27 -3.22 -2.01
N GLU A 92 -19.49 -2.52 -2.85
CA GLU A 92 -18.91 -1.22 -2.52
C GLU A 92 -20.00 -0.24 -2.05
N ARG A 93 -21.06 -0.11 -2.85
CA ARG A 93 -22.19 0.79 -2.53
C ARG A 93 -22.85 0.44 -1.20
N VAL A 94 -23.19 -0.83 -0.97
CA VAL A 94 -23.85 -1.25 0.27
C VAL A 94 -22.97 -0.94 1.48
N ILE A 95 -21.69 -1.32 1.43
CA ILE A 95 -20.76 -1.09 2.54
C ILE A 95 -20.64 0.42 2.82
N MET A 96 -20.46 1.23 1.77
CA MET A 96 -20.35 2.68 1.93
C MET A 96 -21.61 3.32 2.52
N GLU A 97 -22.79 2.97 1.99
CA GLU A 97 -24.08 3.51 2.45
C GLU A 97 -24.39 3.13 3.91
N LYS A 98 -24.15 1.87 4.29
CA LYS A 98 -24.50 1.38 5.63
C LYS A 98 -23.58 1.92 6.72
N LEU A 99 -22.33 2.24 6.37
CA LEU A 99 -21.35 2.75 7.32
C LEU A 99 -21.17 4.27 7.24
N ASP A 100 -21.76 4.95 6.25
CA ASP A 100 -21.47 6.34 5.91
C ASP A 100 -19.96 6.54 5.67
N LEU A 101 -19.36 5.66 4.85
CA LEU A 101 -17.93 5.72 4.57
C LEU A 101 -17.61 6.93 3.68
N ARG A 102 -16.64 7.71 4.14
CA ARG A 102 -16.04 8.79 3.35
C ARG A 102 -15.24 8.28 2.16
N TRP A 103 -14.55 7.14 2.32
CA TRP A 103 -13.57 6.63 1.36
C TRP A 103 -14.03 5.30 0.77
N ARG A 104 -13.70 5.07 -0.51
CA ARG A 104 -14.07 3.84 -1.21
C ARG A 104 -13.26 2.65 -0.68
N PRO A 105 -13.88 1.49 -0.46
CA PRO A 105 -13.17 0.21 -0.36
C PRO A 105 -12.20 0.00 -1.53
N VAL A 106 -10.97 -0.42 -1.22
CA VAL A 106 -9.90 -0.59 -2.21
C VAL A 106 -9.67 -2.06 -2.45
N ALA A 107 -9.93 -2.52 -3.67
CA ALA A 107 -9.50 -3.81 -4.19
C ALA A 107 -7.97 -3.83 -4.31
N VAL A 108 -7.35 -4.92 -3.84
CA VAL A 108 -5.90 -5.13 -3.90
C VAL A 108 -5.62 -6.50 -4.52
N SER A 109 -4.71 -6.51 -5.49
CA SER A 109 -4.16 -7.73 -6.08
C SER A 109 -2.65 -7.77 -6.10
N LEU A 110 -2.10 -8.97 -5.87
CA LEU A 110 -0.68 -9.29 -5.93
C LEU A 110 -0.45 -10.19 -7.15
N ILE A 111 -0.05 -9.58 -8.27
CA ILE A 111 0.03 -10.27 -9.56
C ILE A 111 1.25 -11.21 -9.55
N GLU A 112 0.98 -12.48 -9.82
CA GLU A 112 1.99 -13.54 -9.85
C GLU A 112 3.03 -13.30 -10.95
N LYS A 113 4.24 -13.85 -10.76
CA LYS A 113 5.39 -13.61 -11.65
C LYS A 113 5.10 -13.84 -13.13
N ASP A 114 4.33 -14.87 -13.44
CA ASP A 114 4.06 -15.31 -14.81
C ASP A 114 2.65 -14.92 -15.30
N GLU A 115 1.90 -14.14 -14.51
CA GLU A 115 0.56 -13.67 -14.87
C GLU A 115 0.64 -12.41 -15.77
N LEU A 116 -0.34 -12.27 -16.67
CA LEU A 116 -0.51 -11.08 -17.50
C LEU A 116 -0.94 -9.87 -16.66
N LEU A 117 -0.31 -8.73 -16.94
CA LEU A 117 -0.63 -7.46 -16.29
C LEU A 117 -1.97 -6.91 -16.80
N PRO A 118 -2.75 -6.18 -15.97
CA PRO A 118 -4.00 -5.59 -16.42
C PRO A 118 -3.73 -4.34 -17.24
N ASP A 119 -4.65 -3.98 -18.12
CA ASP A 119 -4.57 -2.70 -18.84
C ASP A 119 -5.05 -1.53 -17.97
N VAL A 120 -4.18 -1.08 -17.07
CA VAL A 120 -4.43 0.04 -16.15
C VAL A 120 -3.17 0.89 -16.01
N PRO A 121 -3.30 2.20 -15.72
CA PRO A 121 -2.15 3.09 -15.72
C PRO A 121 -1.18 2.79 -14.57
N MET A 122 0.11 2.97 -14.85
CA MET A 122 1.15 3.10 -13.83
C MET A 122 1.22 4.55 -13.36
N PRO A 123 1.62 4.80 -12.09
CA PRO A 123 1.76 6.17 -11.62
C PRO A 123 2.96 6.85 -12.31
N PRO A 124 2.86 8.16 -12.63
CA PRO A 124 3.94 8.89 -13.31
C PRO A 124 5.19 9.00 -12.43
N GLU A 125 4.98 9.14 -11.11
CA GLU A 125 6.00 9.15 -10.08
C GLU A 125 5.97 7.86 -9.27
N ASN A 126 7.09 7.55 -8.61
CA ASN A 126 7.16 6.40 -7.73
C ASN A 126 6.40 6.65 -6.43
N LEU A 127 5.51 5.71 -6.11
CA LEU A 127 4.68 5.77 -4.92
C LEU A 127 5.11 4.72 -3.91
N ARG A 128 4.90 4.99 -2.62
CA ARG A 128 4.82 3.92 -1.64
C ARG A 128 3.50 3.18 -1.88
N PHE A 129 3.45 1.88 -1.61
CA PHE A 129 2.20 1.12 -1.65
C PHE A 129 1.06 1.81 -0.88
N CYS A 130 1.37 2.37 0.29
CA CYS A 130 0.41 3.16 1.10
C CYS A 130 -0.17 4.36 0.33
N GLN A 131 0.63 5.08 -0.46
CA GLN A 131 0.16 6.23 -1.25
C GLN A 131 -0.74 5.79 -2.41
N ALA A 132 -0.44 4.65 -3.04
CA ALA A 132 -1.30 4.08 -4.06
C ALA A 132 -2.66 3.65 -3.47
N MET A 133 -2.68 3.04 -2.28
CA MET A 133 -3.92 2.76 -1.53
C MET A 133 -4.73 4.05 -1.29
N MET A 134 -4.06 5.14 -0.88
CA MET A 134 -4.75 6.42 -0.66
C MET A 134 -5.25 7.06 -1.96
N ALA A 135 -4.54 6.90 -3.07
CA ALA A 135 -5.03 7.34 -4.37
C ALA A 135 -6.21 6.48 -4.85
N ALA A 136 -6.17 5.18 -4.60
CA ALA A 136 -7.22 4.24 -4.96
C ALA A 136 -8.52 4.48 -4.19
N ARG A 137 -8.45 4.73 -2.87
CA ARG A 137 -9.65 5.10 -2.08
C ARG A 137 -10.31 6.39 -2.57
N ARG A 138 -9.58 7.23 -3.32
CA ARG A 138 -10.04 8.47 -3.98
C ARG A 138 -10.47 8.29 -5.43
N GLY A 139 -10.41 7.07 -5.98
CA GLY A 139 -10.97 6.75 -7.30
C GLY A 139 -9.97 6.32 -8.37
N ALA A 140 -8.67 6.28 -8.08
CA ALA A 140 -7.63 5.89 -9.03
C ALA A 140 -7.45 4.37 -9.13
N SER A 141 -7.18 3.85 -10.33
CA SER A 141 -6.75 2.47 -10.54
C SER A 141 -5.27 2.50 -10.91
N ILE A 142 -4.42 1.77 -10.18
CA ILE A 142 -2.96 1.92 -10.26
C ILE A 142 -2.29 0.54 -10.30
N LEU A 143 -1.48 0.31 -11.34
CA LEU A 143 -0.54 -0.80 -11.42
C LEU A 143 0.85 -0.35 -10.98
N MET A 144 1.48 -1.08 -10.06
CA MET A 144 2.84 -0.80 -9.62
C MET A 144 3.71 -2.06 -9.64
N PRO A 145 4.52 -2.21 -10.70
CA PRO A 145 5.66 -3.10 -10.71
C PRO A 145 6.76 -2.62 -9.75
N PRO A 146 7.77 -3.44 -9.40
CA PRO A 146 8.79 -3.08 -8.41
C PRO A 146 9.47 -1.73 -8.65
N PHE A 147 9.75 -1.35 -9.91
CA PHE A 147 10.39 -0.07 -10.22
C PHE A 147 9.50 1.17 -10.02
N ARG A 148 8.19 0.99 -9.76
CA ARG A 148 7.24 2.05 -9.40
C ARG A 148 6.98 2.16 -7.89
N HIS A 149 7.56 1.27 -7.09
CA HIS A 149 7.50 1.33 -5.63
C HIS A 149 8.70 2.11 -5.08
N SER A 150 8.44 3.10 -4.21
CA SER A 150 9.50 3.83 -3.49
C SER A 150 9.84 3.24 -2.11
N CYS A 151 9.11 2.20 -1.69
CA CYS A 151 9.31 1.53 -0.40
C CYS A 151 9.93 0.14 -0.60
N PRO A 152 11.24 -0.04 -0.38
CA PRO A 152 11.90 -1.34 -0.60
C PRO A 152 11.42 -2.42 0.38
N ASP A 153 10.91 -1.99 1.54
CA ASP A 153 10.30 -2.88 2.51
C ASP A 153 9.03 -3.53 1.93
N GLY A 154 8.14 -2.71 1.36
CA GLY A 154 6.90 -3.19 0.73
C GLY A 154 7.16 -4.11 -0.46
N THR A 155 8.18 -3.82 -1.30
CA THR A 155 8.49 -4.69 -2.44
C THR A 155 9.00 -6.05 -2.01
N SER A 156 9.82 -6.11 -0.96
CA SER A 156 10.32 -7.37 -0.40
C SER A 156 9.22 -8.19 0.27
N ILE A 157 8.32 -7.55 1.02
CA ILE A 157 7.19 -8.20 1.69
C ILE A 157 6.26 -8.87 0.69
N PHE A 158 5.94 -8.17 -0.40
CA PHE A 158 5.11 -8.72 -1.48
C PHE A 158 5.85 -9.68 -2.41
N GLY A 159 7.11 -10.03 -2.15
CA GLY A 159 7.85 -10.99 -2.96
C GLY A 159 8.18 -10.48 -4.36
N MET A 160 8.20 -9.16 -4.59
CA MET A 160 8.59 -8.55 -5.87
C MET A 160 10.10 -8.41 -6.05
N THR A 161 10.84 -8.35 -4.95
CA THR A 161 12.30 -8.23 -4.92
C THR A 161 12.87 -9.05 -3.78
N ASP A 162 14.17 -9.31 -3.80
CA ASP A 162 14.87 -9.81 -2.62
C ASP A 162 14.80 -8.79 -1.46
N VAL A 163 15.00 -9.28 -0.23
CA VAL A 163 15.11 -8.43 0.95
C VAL A 163 16.43 -7.65 0.88
N PRO A 164 16.41 -6.29 0.89
CA PRO A 164 17.64 -5.52 0.89
C PRO A 164 18.52 -5.85 2.09
N LYS A 165 19.84 -5.98 1.89
CA LYS A 165 20.80 -6.34 2.95
C LYS A 165 20.69 -5.45 4.19
N LYS A 166 20.62 -4.13 4.01
CA LYS A 166 20.47 -3.15 5.11
C LYS A 166 19.12 -3.25 5.86
N LEU A 167 18.09 -3.78 5.20
CA LEU A 167 16.80 -4.05 5.84
C LEU A 167 16.85 -5.36 6.63
N ALA A 168 17.50 -6.39 6.07
CA ALA A 168 17.67 -7.69 6.71
C ALA A 168 18.48 -7.61 8.03
N THR A 169 19.46 -6.69 8.11
CA THR A 169 20.25 -6.49 9.33
C THR A 169 19.54 -5.68 10.42
N GLY A 170 18.38 -5.08 10.12
CA GLY A 170 17.60 -4.29 11.07
C GLY A 170 18.18 -2.90 11.40
N GLU A 171 19.35 -2.54 10.87
CA GLU A 171 20.04 -1.26 11.09
C GLU A 171 19.14 -0.05 10.82
N ILE A 172 18.26 -0.16 9.82
CA ILE A 172 17.33 0.92 9.45
C ILE A 172 16.35 1.26 10.59
N TYR A 173 15.91 0.27 11.38
CA TYR A 173 14.95 0.50 12.46
C TYR A 173 15.58 1.17 13.68
N VAL A 174 16.86 0.87 13.94
CA VAL A 174 17.65 1.56 14.95
C VAL A 174 17.91 3.01 14.53
N LEU A 175 18.29 3.23 13.27
CA LEU A 175 18.52 4.58 12.72
C LEU A 175 17.29 5.49 12.86
N PHE A 176 16.09 4.94 12.67
CA PHE A 176 14.84 5.69 12.82
C PHE A 176 14.34 5.78 14.27
N HIS A 177 15.12 5.34 15.27
CA HIS A 177 14.74 5.32 16.68
C HIS A 177 13.41 4.58 16.96
N LYS A 178 13.12 3.54 16.16
CA LYS A 178 11.91 2.73 16.33
C LYS A 178 12.12 1.57 17.30
N VAL A 179 13.36 1.11 17.44
CA VAL A 179 13.78 0.06 18.36
C VAL A 179 15.17 0.38 18.91
N VAL A 180 15.47 -0.14 20.10
CA VAL A 180 16.67 0.23 20.88
C VAL A 180 17.94 -0.47 20.40
N SER A 181 17.83 -1.60 19.71
CA SER A 181 18.97 -2.42 19.30
C SER A 181 18.74 -3.12 17.96
N ALA A 182 19.83 -3.53 17.32
CA ALA A 182 19.78 -4.34 16.10
C ALA A 182 19.13 -5.71 16.36
N GLU A 183 19.25 -6.25 17.57
CA GLU A 183 18.59 -7.50 17.99
C GLU A 183 17.06 -7.34 17.98
N ALA A 184 16.53 -6.27 18.59
CA ALA A 184 15.10 -5.98 18.56
C ALA A 184 14.59 -5.73 17.14
N ALA A 185 15.41 -5.08 16.30
CA ALA A 185 15.10 -4.90 14.88
C ALA A 185 15.05 -6.23 14.12
N ALA A 186 16.00 -7.13 14.37
CA ALA A 186 16.08 -8.43 13.72
C ALA A 186 14.89 -9.32 14.11
N GLN A 187 14.46 -9.30 15.37
CA GLN A 187 13.25 -10.02 15.81
C GLN A 187 12.01 -9.54 15.05
N MET A 188 11.82 -8.22 14.95
CA MET A 188 10.69 -7.65 14.20
C MET A 188 10.71 -8.03 12.72
N VAL A 189 11.90 -8.09 12.09
CA VAL A 189 12.04 -8.55 10.70
C VAL A 189 11.73 -10.04 10.57
N ALA A 190 12.12 -10.86 11.54
CA ALA A 190 11.92 -12.31 11.52
C ALA A 190 10.46 -12.71 11.74
N GLU A 191 9.72 -12.01 12.59
CA GLU A 191 8.29 -12.27 12.85
C GLU A 191 7.38 -11.75 11.73
N ARG A 192 7.90 -10.86 10.88
CA ARG A 192 7.14 -10.26 9.81
C ARG A 192 6.94 -11.25 8.65
N PRO A 193 5.70 -11.49 8.20
CA PRO A 193 5.45 -12.33 7.04
C PRO A 193 5.98 -11.69 5.75
N THR A 194 6.49 -12.52 4.85
CA THR A 194 6.95 -12.14 3.51
C THR A 194 6.62 -13.25 2.52
N LEU A 195 6.27 -12.88 1.29
CA LEU A 195 6.16 -13.82 0.19
C LEU A 195 7.54 -14.25 -0.33
N PRO A 196 7.67 -15.41 -0.98
CA PRO A 196 8.93 -15.83 -1.58
C PRO A 196 9.49 -14.75 -2.51
N ALA A 197 10.80 -14.52 -2.49
CA ALA A 197 11.41 -13.50 -3.31
C ALA A 197 11.17 -13.76 -4.81
N ASN A 198 10.93 -12.69 -5.58
CA ASN A 198 10.67 -12.72 -7.02
C ASN A 198 9.47 -13.61 -7.43
N SER A 199 8.53 -13.85 -6.53
CA SER A 199 7.32 -14.62 -6.81
C SER A 199 6.20 -13.77 -7.39
N ARG A 200 6.20 -12.44 -7.18
CA ARG A 200 5.16 -11.51 -7.66
C ARG A 200 5.83 -10.49 -8.59
N ARG A 201 5.12 -10.02 -9.62
CA ARG A 201 5.68 -9.03 -10.56
C ARG A 201 5.10 -7.63 -10.42
N ALA A 202 3.93 -7.48 -9.78
CA ALA A 202 3.31 -6.18 -9.56
C ALA A 202 2.24 -6.21 -8.47
N THR A 203 1.94 -5.05 -7.89
CA THR A 203 0.71 -4.82 -7.14
C THR A 203 -0.29 -4.05 -8.00
N TYR A 204 -1.56 -4.39 -7.91
CA TYR A 204 -2.65 -3.64 -8.51
C TYR A 204 -3.63 -3.19 -7.43
N VAL A 205 -4.03 -1.91 -7.47
CA VAL A 205 -5.02 -1.35 -6.54
C VAL A 205 -6.05 -0.51 -7.28
N ALA A 206 -7.31 -0.58 -6.87
CA ALA A 206 -8.40 0.20 -7.45
C ALA A 206 -9.56 0.34 -6.45
N PRO A 207 -10.49 1.30 -6.60
CA PRO A 207 -11.81 1.17 -6.00
C PRO A 207 -12.40 -0.19 -6.34
N LEU A 208 -13.07 -0.83 -5.38
CA LEU A 208 -13.70 -2.13 -5.59
C LEU A 208 -14.64 -2.14 -6.81
N SER A 209 -15.41 -1.07 -7.00
CA SER A 209 -16.31 -0.85 -8.14
C SER A 209 -15.62 -0.65 -9.49
N LYS A 210 -14.30 -0.40 -9.50
CA LYS A 210 -13.50 -0.15 -10.72
C LYS A 210 -12.42 -1.21 -10.95
N THR A 211 -12.38 -2.26 -10.14
CA THR A 211 -11.41 -3.33 -10.33
C THR A 211 -11.67 -4.02 -11.67
N VAL A 212 -10.61 -4.30 -12.41
CA VAL A 212 -10.68 -5.07 -13.67
C VAL A 212 -10.31 -6.54 -13.48
N ARG A 213 -10.00 -6.93 -12.25
CA ARG A 213 -9.66 -8.30 -11.88
C ARG A 213 -10.17 -8.62 -10.48
N ASP A 214 -10.22 -9.91 -10.18
CA ASP A 214 -10.62 -10.39 -8.87
C ASP A 214 -9.57 -10.03 -7.83
N PRO A 215 -9.91 -9.20 -6.83
CA PRO A 215 -8.98 -8.90 -5.75
C PRO A 215 -8.90 -10.08 -4.77
N GLU A 216 -7.72 -10.29 -4.22
CA GLU A 216 -7.48 -11.24 -3.15
C GLU A 216 -7.97 -10.68 -1.80
N VAL A 217 -7.83 -9.36 -1.63
CA VAL A 217 -8.25 -8.65 -0.42
C VAL A 217 -8.82 -7.28 -0.76
N VAL A 218 -9.82 -6.86 0.01
CA VAL A 218 -10.35 -5.50 -0.03
C VAL A 218 -10.00 -4.79 1.27
N VAL A 219 -9.37 -3.63 1.15
CA VAL A 219 -9.01 -2.78 2.28
C VAL A 219 -10.02 -1.66 2.43
N ILE A 220 -10.68 -1.60 3.58
CA ILE A 220 -11.62 -0.55 3.94
C ILE A 220 -10.92 0.47 4.83
N THR A 221 -11.05 1.75 4.49
CA THR A 221 -10.60 2.87 5.33
C THR A 221 -11.80 3.46 6.06
N GLY A 222 -11.71 3.63 7.37
CA GLY A 222 -12.79 4.24 8.17
C GLY A 222 -12.35 4.64 9.57
N THR A 223 -13.30 5.04 10.40
CA THR A 223 -13.10 5.35 11.82
C THR A 223 -13.03 4.07 12.67
N PRO A 224 -12.56 4.14 13.93
CA PRO A 224 -12.62 3.00 14.85
C PRO A 224 -14.03 2.42 15.01
N GLU A 225 -15.05 3.27 14.99
CA GLU A 225 -16.46 2.84 15.05
C GLU A 225 -16.86 2.05 13.80
N GLN A 226 -16.45 2.48 12.62
CA GLN A 226 -16.70 1.75 11.38
C GLN A 226 -15.96 0.41 11.35
N MET A 227 -14.74 0.32 11.90
CA MET A 227 -14.03 -0.96 12.06
C MET A 227 -14.81 -1.92 12.97
N MET A 228 -15.36 -1.42 14.09
CA MET A 228 -16.19 -2.21 14.99
C MET A 228 -17.42 -2.77 14.26
N TRP A 229 -18.11 -1.96 13.45
CA TRP A 229 -19.26 -2.42 12.69
C TRP A 229 -18.91 -3.47 11.63
N LEU A 230 -17.75 -3.36 11.00
CA LEU A 230 -17.24 -4.40 10.09
C LEU A 230 -17.05 -5.72 10.84
N CYS A 231 -16.41 -5.71 12.02
CA CYS A 231 -16.30 -6.91 12.86
C CYS A 231 -17.67 -7.52 13.18
N MET A 232 -18.59 -6.69 13.69
CA MET A 232 -19.93 -7.16 14.05
C MET A 232 -20.71 -7.71 12.85
N SER A 233 -20.51 -7.15 11.65
CA SER A 233 -21.17 -7.64 10.44
C SER A 233 -20.72 -9.05 10.06
N MET A 234 -19.44 -9.35 10.21
CA MET A 234 -18.89 -10.69 9.94
C MET A 234 -19.31 -11.69 11.02
N SER A 235 -19.40 -11.24 12.28
CA SER A 235 -19.89 -12.07 13.39
C SER A 235 -21.41 -12.28 13.39
N TYR A 236 -22.18 -11.55 12.58
CA TYR A 236 -23.64 -11.48 12.70
C TYR A 236 -24.34 -12.84 12.65
N TYR A 237 -23.91 -13.72 11.73
CA TYR A 237 -24.56 -15.01 11.51
C TYR A 237 -23.97 -16.16 12.32
N THR A 238 -22.72 -16.03 12.79
CA THR A 238 -21.97 -17.12 13.43
C THR A 238 -21.68 -16.87 14.90
N GLY A 239 -21.74 -15.62 15.35
CA GLY A 239 -21.26 -15.19 16.65
C GLY A 239 -19.73 -15.30 16.84
N HIS A 240 -19.00 -15.67 15.80
CA HIS A 240 -17.55 -15.86 15.86
C HIS A 240 -16.85 -14.55 16.20
N ARG A 241 -15.90 -14.60 17.13
CA ARG A 241 -15.08 -13.45 17.55
C ARG A 241 -13.72 -13.55 16.88
N PHE A 242 -13.30 -12.46 16.25
CA PHE A 242 -12.03 -12.38 15.54
C PHE A 242 -10.93 -11.90 16.46
N ASP A 243 -9.77 -12.54 16.35
CA ASP A 243 -8.51 -12.06 16.90
C ASP A 243 -7.73 -11.34 15.80
N PHE A 244 -7.16 -10.18 16.12
CA PHE A 244 -6.45 -9.34 15.16
C PHE A 244 -4.98 -9.18 15.54
N HIS A 245 -4.13 -9.15 14.52
CA HIS A 245 -2.72 -8.84 14.66
C HIS A 245 -2.46 -7.39 14.23
N ALA A 246 -2.35 -6.49 15.21
CA ALA A 246 -2.11 -5.06 15.00
C ALA A 246 -0.93 -4.58 15.86
N SER A 247 0.28 -4.66 15.30
CA SER A 247 1.55 -4.28 15.92
C SER A 247 1.87 -2.78 15.77
N GLY A 248 1.25 -2.11 14.79
CA GLY A 248 1.61 -0.73 14.42
C GLY A 248 2.80 -0.64 13.47
N PHE A 249 3.36 -1.78 13.02
CA PHE A 249 4.39 -1.88 12.01
C PHE A 249 3.84 -2.50 10.73
N ASN A 250 4.45 -2.18 9.58
CA ASN A 250 4.12 -2.74 8.27
C ASN A 250 2.62 -2.77 7.87
N SER A 251 1.81 -1.87 8.41
CA SER A 251 0.35 -1.71 8.16
C SER A 251 -0.17 -2.15 6.79
N MET A 252 -0.05 -1.34 5.74
CA MET A 252 -0.71 -1.65 4.45
C MET A 252 -0.15 -2.90 3.77
N CYS A 253 1.16 -3.15 3.87
CA CYS A 253 1.79 -4.27 3.19
C CYS A 253 1.58 -5.61 3.91
N VAL A 254 1.56 -5.59 5.25
CA VAL A 254 1.42 -6.79 6.09
C VAL A 254 0.02 -6.85 6.66
N GLU A 255 -0.31 -5.98 7.61
CA GLU A 255 -1.51 -6.11 8.44
C GLU A 255 -2.81 -6.00 7.63
N ALA A 256 -2.88 -5.13 6.61
CA ALA A 256 -4.09 -4.95 5.80
C ALA A 256 -4.14 -5.82 4.54
N VAL A 257 -3.02 -6.40 4.09
CA VAL A 257 -2.97 -7.13 2.80
C VAL A 257 -2.41 -8.53 2.98
N LEU A 258 -1.11 -8.65 3.29
CA LEU A 258 -0.48 -9.97 3.29
C LEU A 258 -1.03 -10.89 4.39
N TYR A 259 -1.30 -10.38 5.59
CA TYR A 259 -1.86 -11.19 6.68
C TYR A 259 -3.25 -11.73 6.31
N PRO A 260 -4.21 -10.91 5.82
CA PRO A 260 -5.47 -11.43 5.29
C PRO A 260 -5.33 -12.47 4.19
N ILE A 261 -4.43 -12.25 3.22
CA ILE A 261 -4.20 -13.20 2.13
C ILE A 261 -3.65 -14.54 2.66
N MET A 262 -2.69 -14.52 3.59
CA MET A 262 -2.02 -15.72 4.07
C MET A 262 -2.87 -16.53 5.05
N THR A 263 -3.76 -15.87 5.79
CA THR A 263 -4.56 -16.51 6.84
C THR A 263 -6.00 -16.77 6.41
N ASP A 264 -6.45 -16.19 5.29
CA ASP A 264 -7.85 -16.15 4.88
C ASP A 264 -8.77 -15.62 6.00
N GLN A 265 -8.25 -14.67 6.78
CA GLN A 265 -8.97 -14.02 7.88
C GLN A 265 -8.89 -12.49 7.75
N PRO A 266 -9.91 -11.73 8.20
CA PRO A 266 -9.82 -10.28 8.22
C PRO A 266 -8.76 -9.82 9.23
N ASN A 267 -8.15 -8.67 8.99
CA ASN A 267 -7.24 -8.06 9.96
C ASN A 267 -7.32 -6.54 10.00
N ILE A 268 -7.08 -5.96 11.19
CA ILE A 268 -7.13 -4.52 11.46
C ILE A 268 -5.72 -3.95 11.51
N THR A 269 -5.56 -2.71 11.09
CA THR A 269 -4.34 -1.94 11.30
C THR A 269 -4.61 -0.51 11.73
N PHE A 270 -3.75 -0.01 12.62
CA PHE A 270 -3.74 1.37 13.07
C PHE A 270 -3.09 2.33 12.07
N GLY A 271 -2.53 1.86 10.95
CA GLY A 271 -1.69 2.70 10.10
C GLY A 271 -0.31 2.90 10.73
N CYS A 272 0.70 2.25 10.16
CA CYS A 272 2.05 2.29 10.71
C CYS A 272 2.70 3.66 10.52
N TYR A 273 3.79 3.93 11.24
CA TYR A 273 4.53 5.19 11.09
C TYR A 273 4.85 5.52 9.63
N GLY A 274 5.36 4.55 8.86
CA GLY A 274 5.74 4.78 7.45
C GLY A 274 4.55 5.10 6.55
N CYS A 275 3.38 4.50 6.85
CA CYS A 275 2.14 4.78 6.17
C CYS A 275 1.65 6.21 6.49
N ARG A 276 1.56 6.55 7.78
CA ARG A 276 1.10 7.85 8.27
C ARG A 276 2.02 9.00 7.85
N ALA A 277 3.34 8.82 7.94
CA ALA A 277 4.32 9.85 7.58
C ALA A 277 4.36 10.16 6.07
N ALA A 278 3.86 9.26 5.22
CA ALA A 278 3.96 9.39 3.76
C ALA A 278 2.61 9.66 3.07
N SER A 279 1.53 9.82 3.83
CA SER A 279 0.18 9.89 3.26
C SER A 279 -0.77 10.77 4.07
N ASP A 280 -2.02 10.92 3.61
CA ASP A 280 -3.05 11.79 4.20
C ASP A 280 -3.89 11.09 5.28
N ILE A 281 -3.26 10.21 6.08
CA ILE A 281 -3.97 9.43 7.11
C ILE A 281 -4.14 10.29 8.36
N GLY A 282 -5.40 10.55 8.72
CA GLY A 282 -5.79 11.27 9.93
C GLY A 282 -5.64 10.43 11.21
N GLU A 283 -5.67 11.11 12.36
CA GLU A 283 -5.63 10.48 13.69
C GLU A 283 -6.83 9.55 13.95
N ASP A 284 -7.96 9.86 13.31
CA ASP A 284 -9.22 9.11 13.40
C ASP A 284 -9.35 7.98 12.36
N MET A 285 -8.35 7.78 11.51
CA MET A 285 -8.40 6.78 10.44
C MET A 285 -7.75 5.45 10.87
N MET A 286 -8.47 4.37 10.60
CA MET A 286 -8.06 2.98 10.70
C MET A 286 -8.35 2.24 9.39
N PHE A 287 -7.78 1.05 9.26
CA PHE A 287 -8.00 0.19 8.10
C PHE A 287 -8.28 -1.24 8.51
N MET A 288 -9.06 -1.92 7.68
CA MET A 288 -9.29 -3.35 7.79
C MET A 288 -9.10 -3.99 6.42
N GLY A 289 -8.21 -4.98 6.34
CA GLY A 289 -8.12 -5.88 5.21
C GLY A 289 -9.10 -7.03 5.37
N ILE A 290 -9.91 -7.28 4.35
CA ILE A 290 -10.94 -8.32 4.36
C ILE A 290 -10.74 -9.20 3.13
N PRO A 291 -10.52 -10.53 3.27
CA PRO A 291 -10.56 -11.45 2.14
C PRO A 291 -11.83 -11.26 1.32
N THR A 292 -11.70 -11.20 -0.01
CA THR A 292 -12.81 -10.83 -0.90
C THR A 292 -14.06 -11.70 -0.73
N GLU A 293 -13.86 -12.98 -0.43
CA GLU A 293 -14.94 -13.95 -0.18
C GLU A 293 -15.82 -13.62 1.04
N LEU A 294 -15.33 -12.80 1.98
CA LEU A 294 -16.10 -12.37 3.15
C LEU A 294 -16.99 -11.14 2.88
N LEU A 295 -16.80 -10.43 1.76
CA LEU A 295 -17.55 -9.21 1.46
C LEU A 295 -19.07 -9.40 1.37
N PRO A 296 -19.60 -10.49 0.78
CA PRO A 296 -21.05 -10.74 0.79
C PRO A 296 -21.61 -10.87 2.23
N THR A 297 -20.86 -11.53 3.13
CA THR A 297 -21.21 -11.65 4.54
C THR A 297 -21.18 -10.30 5.24
N VAL A 298 -20.14 -9.50 5.00
CA VAL A 298 -20.01 -8.12 5.52
C VAL A 298 -21.21 -7.28 5.07
N ALA A 299 -21.51 -7.23 3.77
CA ALA A 299 -22.59 -6.41 3.23
C ALA A 299 -23.96 -6.82 3.79
N SER A 300 -24.20 -8.12 3.95
CA SER A 300 -25.43 -8.66 4.53
C SER A 300 -25.55 -8.34 6.03
N GLY A 301 -24.48 -8.56 6.80
CA GLY A 301 -24.44 -8.25 8.23
C GLY A 301 -24.60 -6.75 8.50
N LEU A 302 -23.96 -5.88 7.72
CA LEU A 302 -24.15 -4.44 7.81
C LEU A 302 -25.58 -4.02 7.49
N THR A 303 -26.22 -4.67 6.51
CA THR A 303 -27.63 -4.41 6.16
C THR A 303 -28.56 -4.74 7.33
N GLU A 304 -28.29 -5.82 8.07
CA GLU A 304 -29.06 -6.17 9.26
C GLU A 304 -28.79 -5.23 10.43
N LEU A 305 -27.51 -4.93 10.72
CA LEU A 305 -27.11 -4.02 11.79
C LEU A 305 -27.66 -2.60 11.59
N ALA A 306 -27.78 -2.16 10.33
CA ALA A 306 -28.34 -0.87 9.97
C ALA A 306 -29.84 -0.73 10.25
N LYS A 307 -30.56 -1.83 10.50
CA LYS A 307 -31.99 -1.77 10.89
C LYS A 307 -32.19 -1.17 12.28
N LYS A 308 -31.19 -1.29 13.17
CA LYS A 308 -31.32 -0.86 14.56
C LYS A 308 -29.99 -0.48 15.23
N ALA A 309 -29.04 -1.41 15.32
CA ALA A 309 -27.84 -1.25 16.15
C ALA A 309 -26.96 -0.04 15.74
N ILE A 310 -26.74 0.15 14.44
CA ILE A 310 -25.96 1.29 13.93
C ILE A 310 -26.68 2.62 14.22
N PRO A 311 -27.96 2.83 13.82
CA PRO A 311 -28.69 4.04 14.17
C PRO A 311 -28.77 4.32 15.68
N ASP A 312 -29.08 3.31 16.50
CA ASP A 312 -29.22 3.48 17.95
C ASP A 312 -27.91 3.98 18.59
N SER A 313 -26.76 3.43 18.15
CA SER A 313 -25.44 3.85 18.62
C SER A 313 -25.10 5.29 18.20
N ARG A 314 -25.42 5.68 16.97
CA ARG A 314 -25.12 7.01 16.41
C ARG A 314 -26.08 8.09 16.91
N ASN A 315 -27.33 7.74 17.22
CA ASN A 315 -28.37 8.62 17.75
C ASN A 315 -28.38 8.70 19.29
N LYS A 316 -27.33 8.22 19.96
CA LYS A 316 -27.26 8.22 21.42
C LYS A 316 -27.48 9.63 21.98
N ILE A 317 -28.50 9.77 22.83
CA ILE A 317 -28.69 10.96 23.65
C ILE A 317 -27.72 10.81 24.82
N TYR A 318 -26.61 11.57 24.77
CA TYR A 318 -25.65 11.58 25.87
C TYR A 318 -26.34 12.13 27.12
N VAL A 319 -26.59 11.25 28.09
CA VAL A 319 -27.00 11.70 29.43
C VAL A 319 -25.75 12.32 30.05
N PRO A 320 -25.80 13.59 30.50
CA PRO A 320 -24.67 14.24 31.15
C PRO A 320 -24.13 13.35 32.28
N PRO A 321 -22.84 13.43 32.62
CA PRO A 321 -22.32 12.71 33.77
C PRO A 321 -23.20 13.02 34.97
N ILE A 322 -23.80 11.97 35.55
CA ILE A 322 -24.48 12.05 36.83
C ILE A 322 -23.38 12.45 37.83
N MET A 323 -23.38 13.72 38.23
CA MET A 323 -22.49 14.24 39.27
C MET A 323 -22.74 13.52 40.59
#